data_AF-A0A920FM65-F1
#
_entry.id   AF-A0A920FM65-F1
#
_cell.length_a   1.000
_cell.length_b   1.000
_cell.length_c   1.000
_cell.angle_alpha   90.00
_cell.angle_beta   90.00
_cell.angle_gamma   90.00
#
_symmetry.space_group_name_H-M   'P 1'
#
loop_
_entity.id
_entity.type
_entity.pdbx_description
1 polymer ?
#
loop_
_entity_poly.entity_id
_entity_poly.type
_entity_poly.pdbx_seq_one_letter_code
_entity_poly.pdbx_strand_id
1 'polypeptide(L)'
;MELNQSEFRKRFKNSPVLRTKRRGLLRNVAIALGNWGNPHAIPALEQGLLDQEPLIRSHSAWGLGQVATNKAYDILENALTSEEDPQVLEEIREALSAFKEKTDPIL
;
A
#
# COMPACT_ATOMS: atom_id res chain seq x y z
N MET A 1 2.61 2.59 -8.51
CA MET A 1 3.14 3.52 -7.49
C MET A 1 4.47 4.16 -7.91
N GLU A 2 4.79 4.23 -9.21
CA GLU A 2 6.15 4.54 -9.70
C GLU A 2 6.54 6.02 -9.69
N LEU A 3 5.63 6.94 -9.32
CA LEU A 3 5.88 8.36 -9.48
C LEU A 3 6.85 8.89 -8.43
N ASN A 4 8.09 9.23 -8.81
CA ASN A 4 9.07 9.80 -7.87
C ASN A 4 8.89 11.32 -7.66
N GLN A 5 9.64 11.91 -6.72
CA GLN A 5 9.48 13.32 -6.33
C GLN A 5 9.83 14.31 -7.44
N SER A 6 10.81 13.99 -8.28
CA SER A 6 11.23 14.82 -9.41
C SER A 6 10.17 14.79 -10.52
N GLU A 7 9.71 13.60 -10.88
CA GLU A 7 8.66 13.38 -11.87
C GLU A 7 7.33 14.00 -11.45
N PHE A 8 6.94 13.88 -10.18
CA PHE A 8 5.74 14.53 -9.65
C PHE A 8 5.79 16.04 -9.88
N ARG A 9 6.90 16.68 -9.51
CA ARG A 9 7.07 18.13 -9.69
C ARG A 9 7.04 18.53 -11.15
N LYS A 10 7.67 17.75 -12.04
CA LYS A 10 7.68 18.00 -13.48
C LYS A 10 6.29 17.85 -14.09
N ARG A 11 5.56 16.79 -13.72
CA ARG A 11 4.25 16.44 -14.29
C ARG A 11 3.12 17.36 -13.83
N PHE A 12 3.18 17.87 -12.60
CA PHE A 12 2.11 18.66 -11.99
C PHE A 12 2.45 20.14 -11.77
N LYS A 13 3.53 20.63 -12.40
CA LYS A 13 3.86 22.06 -12.43
C LYS A 13 2.65 22.82 -13.01
N ASN A 14 1.90 23.53 -12.16
CA ASN A 14 0.63 24.26 -12.45
C ASN A 14 -0.69 23.50 -12.24
N SER A 15 -0.69 22.36 -11.55
CA SER A 15 -1.91 21.64 -11.17
C SER A 15 -2.27 21.86 -9.69
N PRO A 16 -3.58 21.92 -9.33
CA PRO A 16 -4.03 21.91 -7.92
C PRO A 16 -3.49 20.73 -7.09
N VAL A 17 -3.08 19.65 -7.75
CA VAL A 17 -2.47 18.44 -7.16
C VAL A 17 -1.20 18.75 -6.35
N LEU A 18 -0.53 19.88 -6.59
CA LEU A 18 0.63 20.28 -5.79
C LEU A 18 0.30 20.53 -4.31
N ARG A 19 -0.96 20.86 -3.95
CA ARG A 19 -1.37 21.08 -2.55
C ARG A 19 -1.30 19.80 -1.71
N THR A 20 -1.65 18.65 -2.29
CA THR A 20 -1.61 17.33 -1.62
C THR A 20 -0.19 16.76 -1.52
N LYS A 21 0.75 17.28 -2.33
CA LYS A 21 2.13 16.79 -2.47
C LYS A 21 2.20 15.31 -2.92
N ARG A 22 3.39 14.82 -3.31
CA ARG A 22 3.60 13.44 -3.79
C ARG A 22 3.07 12.42 -2.78
N ARG A 23 3.46 12.55 -1.51
CA ARG A 23 3.06 11.61 -0.45
C ARG A 23 1.54 11.53 -0.26
N GLY A 24 0.83 12.65 -0.32
CA GLY A 24 -0.63 12.66 -0.19
C GLY A 24 -1.33 12.06 -1.41
N LEU A 25 -0.81 12.30 -2.61
CA LEU A 25 -1.33 11.67 -3.82
C LEU A 25 -1.16 10.15 -3.77
N LEU A 26 0.06 9.66 -3.50
CA LEU A 26 0.33 8.22 -3.51
C LEU A 26 -0.39 7.48 -2.37
N ARG A 27 -0.52 8.11 -1.20
CA ARG A 27 -1.42 7.63 -0.14
C ARG A 27 -2.85 7.44 -0.64
N ASN A 28 -3.43 8.45 -1.28
CA ASN A 28 -4.80 8.38 -1.78
C ASN A 28 -4.96 7.32 -2.88
N VAL A 29 -3.94 7.14 -3.72
CA VAL A 29 -3.91 6.07 -4.73
C VAL A 29 -3.93 4.70 -4.07
N ALA A 30 -3.10 4.46 -3.05
CA ALA A 30 -3.10 3.19 -2.31
C ALA A 30 -4.46 2.91 -1.66
N ILE A 31 -5.08 3.92 -1.05
CA ILE A 31 -6.44 3.82 -0.49
C ILE A 31 -7.47 3.46 -1.57
N ALA A 32 -7.43 4.15 -2.72
CA ALA A 32 -8.37 3.90 -3.81
C ALA A 32 -8.22 2.49 -4.39
N LEU A 33 -6.98 2.00 -4.52
CA LEU A 33 -6.68 0.64 -4.97
C LEU A 33 -7.13 -0.42 -3.97
N GLY A 34 -6.92 -0.20 -2.67
CA GLY A 34 -7.44 -1.08 -1.62
C GLY A 34 -8.97 -1.13 -1.60
N ASN A 35 -9.64 0.03 -1.69
CA ASN A 35 -11.09 0.11 -1.78
C ASN A 35 -11.65 -0.59 -3.03
N TRP A 36 -10.89 -0.59 -4.13
CA TRP A 36 -11.28 -1.31 -5.33
C TRP A 36 -11.22 -2.83 -5.15
N GLY A 37 -10.31 -3.33 -4.29
CA GLY A 37 -10.23 -4.74 -3.89
C GLY A 37 -9.90 -5.71 -5.04
N ASN A 38 -9.49 -5.21 -6.20
CA ASN A 38 -9.27 -6.03 -7.39
C ASN A 38 -7.82 -6.55 -7.46
N PRO A 39 -7.58 -7.82 -7.81
CA PRO A 39 -6.23 -8.38 -7.95
C PRO A 39 -5.30 -7.62 -8.91
N HIS A 40 -5.84 -6.89 -9.90
CA HIS A 40 -5.04 -6.05 -10.79
C HIS A 40 -4.35 -4.87 -10.07
N ALA A 41 -4.77 -4.53 -8.85
CA ALA A 41 -4.12 -3.53 -8.03
C ALA A 41 -2.79 -4.02 -7.42
N ILE A 42 -2.60 -5.34 -7.30
CA ILE A 42 -1.48 -5.94 -6.57
C ILE A 42 -0.11 -5.42 -7.04
N PRO A 43 0.22 -5.41 -8.35
CA PRO A 43 1.54 -4.94 -8.78
C PRO A 43 1.81 -3.47 -8.40
N ALA A 44 0.76 -2.64 -8.44
CA ALA A 44 0.89 -1.23 -8.10
C ALA A 44 1.11 -1.04 -6.59
N LEU A 45 0.41 -1.81 -5.75
CA LEU A 45 0.55 -1.76 -4.28
C LEU A 45 1.87 -2.38 -3.82
N GLU A 46 2.31 -3.49 -4.42
CA GLU A 46 3.62 -4.11 -4.19
C GLU A 46 4.75 -3.10 -4.45
N GLN A 47 4.67 -2.35 -5.56
CA GLN A 47 5.62 -1.27 -5.83
C GLN A 47 5.57 -0.15 -4.76
N GLY A 48 4.41 0.06 -4.14
CA GLY A 48 4.24 1.04 -3.06
C GLY A 48 4.90 0.63 -1.74
N LEU A 49 5.06 -0.67 -1.49
CA LEU A 49 5.85 -1.19 -0.36
C LEU A 49 7.34 -0.89 -0.48
N LEU A 50 7.83 -0.52 -1.66
CA LEU A 50 9.23 -0.17 -1.89
C LEU A 50 9.50 1.34 -1.79
N ASP A 51 8.50 2.13 -1.42
CA ASP A 51 8.64 3.59 -1.34
C ASP A 51 9.49 4.02 -0.14
N GLN A 52 10.26 5.09 -0.30
CA GLN A 52 11.08 5.65 0.77
C GLN A 52 10.23 6.21 1.93
N GLU A 53 9.01 6.66 1.64
CA GLU A 53 8.11 7.25 2.63
C GLU A 53 7.31 6.15 3.37
N PRO A 54 7.48 6.01 4.71
CA PRO A 54 6.76 4.99 5.48
C PRO A 54 5.24 5.08 5.31
N LEU A 55 4.68 6.30 5.23
CA LEU A 55 3.24 6.51 4.98
C LEU A 55 2.75 5.81 3.72
N ILE A 56 3.55 5.82 2.65
CA ILE A 56 3.17 5.18 1.37
C ILE A 56 3.22 3.66 1.53
N ARG A 57 4.25 3.14 2.21
CA ARG A 57 4.39 1.71 2.49
C ARG A 57 3.25 1.18 3.35
N SER A 58 2.93 1.83 4.48
CA SER A 58 1.79 1.46 5.34
C SER A 58 0.50 1.37 4.53
N HIS A 59 0.11 2.41 3.81
CA HIS A 59 -1.14 2.36 3.04
C HIS A 59 -1.13 1.37 1.88
N SER A 60 0.05 1.01 1.37
CA SER A 60 0.18 -0.05 0.37
C SER A 60 -0.02 -1.43 1.01
N ALA A 61 0.51 -1.66 2.21
CA ALA A 61 0.28 -2.87 2.99
C ALA A 61 -1.21 -3.03 3.33
N TRP A 62 -1.86 -1.97 3.82
CA TRP A 62 -3.30 -1.92 4.02
C TRP A 62 -4.07 -2.30 2.75
N GLY A 63 -3.72 -1.68 1.62
CA GLY A 63 -4.38 -1.94 0.34
C GLY A 63 -4.26 -3.39 -0.12
N LEU A 64 -3.11 -4.04 0.10
CA LEU A 64 -2.91 -5.46 -0.17
C LEU A 64 -3.80 -6.34 0.73
N GLY A 65 -3.95 -5.97 2.01
CA GLY A 65 -4.91 -6.58 2.94
C GLY A 65 -6.34 -6.54 2.43
N GLN A 66 -6.75 -5.41 1.84
CA GLN A 66 -8.09 -5.24 1.27
C GLN A 66 -8.33 -6.08 0.00
N VAL A 67 -7.30 -6.26 -0.83
CA VAL A 67 -7.39 -7.12 -2.03
C VAL A 67 -7.59 -8.59 -1.66
N ALA A 68 -7.08 -9.02 -0.50
CA ALA A 68 -7.44 -10.30 0.13
C ALA A 68 -7.23 -11.56 -0.75
N THR A 69 -6.11 -11.64 -1.48
CA THR A 69 -5.71 -12.84 -2.25
C THR A 69 -4.47 -13.52 -1.66
N ASN A 70 -4.27 -14.81 -1.95
CA ASN A 70 -3.04 -15.53 -1.53
C ASN A 70 -1.77 -14.81 -1.99
N LYS A 71 -1.76 -14.27 -3.22
CA LYS A 71 -0.63 -13.48 -3.71
C LYS A 71 -0.37 -12.24 -2.85
N ALA A 72 -1.42 -11.53 -2.44
CA ALA A 72 -1.28 -10.36 -1.57
C ALA A 72 -0.77 -10.76 -0.17
N TYR A 73 -1.21 -11.91 0.34
CA TYR A 73 -0.70 -12.49 1.59
C TYR A 73 0.80 -12.79 1.51
N ASP A 74 1.25 -13.51 0.46
CA ASP A 74 2.67 -13.84 0.25
C ASP A 74 3.56 -12.59 0.17
N ILE A 75 3.07 -11.52 -0.50
CA ILE A 75 3.76 -10.24 -0.59
C ILE A 75 3.90 -9.58 0.79
N LEU A 76 2.83 -9.60 1.60
CA LEU A 76 2.85 -9.03 2.95
C LEU A 76 3.77 -9.82 3.89
N GLU A 77 3.79 -11.16 3.82
CA GLU A 77 4.73 -11.98 4.58
C GLU A 77 6.18 -11.66 4.23
N ASN A 78 6.49 -11.55 2.93
CA ASN A 78 7.81 -11.17 2.48
C ASN A 78 8.20 -9.75 2.97
N ALA A 79 7.28 -8.79 2.86
CA ALA A 79 7.52 -7.42 3.32
C ALA A 79 7.82 -7.33 4.82
N LEU A 80 7.19 -8.18 5.64
CA LEU A 80 7.41 -8.25 7.08
C LEU A 80 8.86 -8.60 7.44
N THR A 81 9.58 -9.33 6.57
CA THR A 81 10.97 -9.74 6.81
C THR A 81 11.99 -8.62 6.62
N SER A 82 11.63 -7.57 5.88
CA SER A 82 12.55 -6.50 5.47
C SER A 82 12.16 -5.11 5.95
N GLU A 83 10.93 -4.94 6.47
CA GLU A 83 10.48 -3.65 6.98
C GLU A 83 11.06 -3.35 8.38
N GLU A 84 11.45 -2.09 8.59
CA GLU A 84 12.05 -1.63 9.85
C GLU A 84 11.18 -0.58 10.54
N ASP A 85 10.30 0.12 9.81
CA ASP A 85 9.44 1.14 10.37
C ASP A 85 8.33 0.51 11.23
N PRO A 86 8.23 0.84 12.54
CA PRO A 86 7.26 0.22 13.43
C PRO A 86 5.80 0.41 13.01
N GLN A 87 5.47 1.55 12.39
CA GLN A 87 4.11 1.83 11.97
C GLN A 87 3.74 1.04 10.71
N VAL A 88 4.70 0.83 9.80
CA VAL A 88 4.49 -0.03 8.64
C VAL A 88 4.39 -1.50 9.07
N LEU A 89 5.24 -1.94 10.00
CA LEU A 89 5.18 -3.30 10.56
C LEU A 89 3.83 -3.62 11.19
N GLU A 90 3.26 -2.67 11.94
CA GLU A 90 1.94 -2.86 12.53
C GLU A 90 0.86 -3.03 11.47
N GLU A 91 0.85 -2.17 10.45
CA GLU A 91 -0.11 -2.26 9.35
C GLU A 91 0.00 -3.58 8.57
N ILE A 92 1.22 -4.07 8.34
CA ILE A 92 1.45 -5.37 7.70
C ILE A 92 0.88 -6.50 8.57
N ARG A 93 1.11 -6.46 9.88
CA ARG A 93 0.59 -7.49 10.82
C ARG A 93 -0.92 -7.46 10.90
N GLU A 94 -1.53 -6.29 10.99
CA GLU A 94 -2.98 -6.13 10.98
C GLU A 94 -3.58 -6.69 9.69
N ALA A 95 -2.99 -6.34 8.53
CA ALA A 95 -3.41 -6.87 7.24
C ALA A 95 -3.34 -8.41 7.22
N LEU A 96 -2.21 -9.01 7.64
CA LEU A 96 -2.04 -10.47 7.71
C LEU A 96 -3.01 -11.14 8.70
N SER A 97 -3.31 -10.51 9.84
CA SER A 97 -4.28 -11.02 10.81
C SER A 97 -5.68 -11.09 10.20
N ALA A 98 -6.08 -10.07 9.45
CA ALA A 98 -7.39 -10.02 8.80
C ALA A 98 -7.58 -11.11 7.72
N PHE A 99 -6.51 -11.68 7.16
CA PHE A 99 -6.62 -12.88 6.32
C PHE A 99 -6.99 -14.13 7.12
N LYS A 100 -6.38 -14.31 8.30
CA LYS A 100 -6.58 -15.49 9.15
C LYS A 100 -8.02 -15.57 9.67
N GLU A 101 -8.59 -14.42 10.06
CA GLU A 101 -9.99 -14.32 10.49
C GLU A 101 -10.99 -14.66 9.37
N LYS A 102 -10.63 -14.43 8.10
CA LYS A 102 -11.49 -14.79 6.96
C LYS A 102 -11.40 -16.26 6.59
N THR A 103 -10.26 -16.91 6.87
CA THR A 103 -10.07 -18.35 6.61
C THR A 103 -10.61 -19.24 7.73
N ASP A 104 -10.72 -18.72 8.95
CA ASP A 104 -11.37 -19.37 10.09
C ASP A 104 -12.69 -18.67 10.43
N PRO A 105 -13.76 -18.85 9.66
CA PRO A 105 -15.08 -18.38 10.06
C PRO A 105 -15.48 -19.13 11.33
N ILE A 106 -15.63 -18.39 12.44
CA ILE A 106 -16.12 -18.89 13.72
C ILE A 106 -17.38 -19.74 13.47
N LEU A 107 -17.29 -21.03 13.82
CA LEU A 107 -18.43 -21.95 13.97
C LEU A 107 -19.19 -21.63 15.26
#